data_AF-A0A961ZDQ8-F1
#
_entry.id   AF-A0A961ZDQ8-F1
#
_cell.length_a   1.000
_cell.length_b   1.000
_cell.length_c   1.000
_cell.angle_alpha   90.00
_cell.angle_beta   90.00
_cell.angle_gamma   90.00
#
_symmetry.space_group_name_H-M   'P 1'
#
loop_
_entity.id
_entity.type
_entity.pdbx_description
1 polymer ?
#
loop_
_entity_poly.entity_id
_entity_poly.type
_entity_poly.pdbx_seq_one_letter_code
_entity_poly.pdbx_strand_id
1 'polypeptide(L)' 'MAQQSNLPMLTSDNGLSRYLQEIRKFPMLEPDEEFMLAKRYQEHDDAEAAQKMITSHLRLVAKIAMGYRG' A
#
# COMPACT_ATOMS: atom_id res chain seq x y z
N MET A 1 -6.36 -20.73 16.24
CA MET A 1 -6.46 -20.54 14.78
C MET A 1 -5.48 -19.43 14.41
N ALA A 2 -4.39 -19.75 13.72
CA ALA A 2 -3.35 -18.79 13.36
C ALA A 2 -3.73 -18.08 12.04
N GLN A 3 -3.86 -16.76 12.06
CA GLN A 3 -4.11 -15.96 10.86
C GLN A 3 -2.80 -15.89 10.05
N GLN A 4 -2.81 -16.49 8.87
CA GLN A 4 -1.71 -16.43 7.91
C GLN A 4 -1.61 -15.01 7.34
N SER A 5 -0.50 -14.35 7.62
CA SER A 5 -0.07 -13.08 7.03
C SER A 5 0.17 -13.25 5.53
N ASN A 6 -0.81 -12.81 4.73
CA ASN A 6 -0.85 -12.96 3.27
C ASN A 6 -0.01 -11.88 2.56
N LEU A 7 1.26 -11.77 2.92
CA LEU A 7 2.19 -10.84 2.27
C LEU A 7 2.69 -11.46 0.95
N PRO A 8 2.52 -10.81 -0.21
CA PRO A 8 2.96 -11.34 -1.48
C PRO A 8 4.50 -11.43 -1.53
N MET A 9 5.02 -12.66 -1.64
CA MET A 9 6.45 -12.93 -1.83
C MET A 9 6.85 -12.73 -3.30
N LEU A 10 7.96 -12.02 -3.52
CA LEU A 10 8.52 -11.77 -4.84
C LEU A 10 9.30 -13.01 -5.33
N THR A 11 8.85 -13.66 -6.41
CA THR A 11 9.63 -14.69 -7.14
C THR A 11 10.26 -14.10 -8.40
N SER A 12 11.51 -14.49 -8.69
CA SER A 12 12.52 -13.67 -9.37
C SER A 12 12.30 -13.32 -10.85
N ASP A 13 11.33 -13.90 -11.57
CA ASP A 13 11.12 -13.61 -13.00
C ASP A 13 9.74 -12.99 -13.31
N ASN A 14 8.78 -13.11 -12.39
CA ASN A 14 7.41 -12.61 -12.58
C ASN A 14 6.85 -11.86 -11.35
N GLY A 15 7.67 -11.70 -10.30
CA GLY A 15 7.28 -11.12 -9.02
C GLY A 15 7.01 -9.62 -9.10
N LEU A 16 7.79 -8.87 -9.88
CA LEU A 16 7.57 -7.44 -10.06
C LEU A 16 6.27 -7.15 -10.81
N SER A 17 6.02 -7.83 -11.94
CA SER A 17 4.78 -7.69 -12.70
C SER A 17 3.56 -8.04 -11.85
N ARG A 18 3.63 -9.13 -11.08
CA ARG A 18 2.58 -9.52 -10.12
C ARG A 18 2.39 -8.45 -9.04
N TYR A 19 3.47 -7.97 -8.42
CA TYR A 19 3.40 -6.90 -7.42
C TYR A 19 2.72 -5.65 -7.97
N LEU A 20 3.10 -5.21 -9.17
CA LEU A 20 2.49 -4.05 -9.84
C LEU A 20 0.99 -4.27 -10.15
N GLN A 21 0.58 -5.51 -10.46
CA GLN A 21 -0.83 -5.85 -10.63
C GLN A 21 -1.59 -5.81 -9.29
N GLU A 22 -1.00 -6.31 -8.20
CA GLU A 22 -1.65 -6.32 -6.88
C GLU A 22 -1.84 -4.89 -6.34
N ILE A 23 -0.82 -4.03 -6.41
CA ILE A 23 -0.94 -2.66 -5.88
C ILE A 23 -1.96 -1.78 -6.64
N ARG A 24 -2.28 -2.15 -7.89
CA ARG A 24 -3.33 -1.49 -8.67
C ARG A 24 -4.74 -1.78 -8.17
N LYS A 25 -4.94 -2.84 -7.37
CA LYS A 25 -6.25 -3.21 -6.84
C LYS A 25 -6.67 -2.34 -5.65
N PHE A 26 -5.73 -1.76 -4.91
CA PHE A 26 -6.06 -0.89 -3.76
C PHE A 26 -6.69 0.42 -4.25
N PRO A 27 -7.85 0.84 -3.74
CA PRO A 27 -8.48 2.10 -4.16
C PRO A 27 -7.61 3.32 -3.82
N MET A 28 -7.75 4.38 -4.61
CA MET A 28 -7.12 5.67 -4.31
C MET A 28 -8.01 6.42 -3.32
N LEU A 29 -7.39 7.12 -2.37
CA LEU A 29 -8.11 7.91 -1.37
C LEU A 29 -8.38 9.31 -1.92
N GLU A 30 -9.52 9.86 -1.56
CA GLU A 30 -9.77 11.30 -1.69
C GLU A 30 -9.03 12.08 -0.58
N PRO A 31 -8.72 13.37 -0.78
CA PRO A 31 -7.94 14.16 0.19
C PRO A 31 -8.56 14.19 1.61
N ASP A 32 -9.88 14.26 1.69
CA ASP A 32 -10.60 14.27 2.98
C ASP A 32 -10.48 12.91 3.70
N GLU A 33 -10.48 11.80 2.95
CA GLU A 33 -10.29 10.46 3.53
C GLU A 33 -8.88 10.30 4.08
N GLU A 34 -7.87 10.79 3.36
CA GLU A 34 -6.47 10.77 3.81
C GLU A 34 -6.31 11.53 5.12
N PHE A 35 -6.85 12.75 5.21
CA PHE A 35 -6.82 13.55 6.43
C PHE A 35 -7.47 12.84 7.61
N MET A 36 -8.64 12.24 7.40
CA MET A 36 -9.36 11.52 8.45
C MET A 36 -8.62 10.27 8.92
N LEU A 37 -7.99 9.53 8.01
CA LEU A 37 -7.19 8.35 8.35
C LEU A 37 -5.91 8.73 9.11
N ALA A 38 -5.22 9.79 8.67
CA ALA A 38 -4.04 10.31 9.35
C ALA A 38 -4.36 10.76 10.78
N LYS A 39 -5.45 11.52 10.95
CA LYS A 39 -5.93 11.95 12.25
C LYS A 39 -6.29 10.76 13.15
N ARG A 40 -7.00 9.76 12.61
CA ARG A 40 -7.37 8.56 13.36
C ARG A 40 -6.16 7.76 13.83
N TYR A 41 -5.15 7.61 12.97
CA TYR A 41 -3.91 6.96 13.37
C TYR A 41 -3.21 7.75 14.50
N GLN A 42 -3.12 9.08 14.37
CA GLN A 42 -2.48 9.91 15.38
C GLN A 42 -3.20 9.91 16.74
N GLU A 43 -4.53 9.96 16.74
CA GLU A 43 -5.33 10.09 17.97
C GLU A 43 -5.62 8.75 18.65
N HIS A 44 -5.66 7.66 17.89
CA HIS A 44 -6.13 6.36 18.37
C HIS A 44 -5.14 5.22 18.14
N ASP A 45 -3.94 5.50 17.61
CA ASP A 45 -2.94 4.49 17.22
C ASP A 45 -3.55 3.40 16.29
N ASP A 46 -4.48 3.83 15.43
CA ASP A 46 -5.24 2.95 14.54
C ASP A 46 -4.35 2.42 13.40
N ALA A 47 -3.80 1.23 13.61
CA ALA A 47 -2.97 0.53 12.63
C ALA A 47 -3.73 0.23 11.31
N GLU A 48 -5.05 0.04 11.33
CA GLU A 48 -5.83 -0.17 10.11
C GLU A 48 -5.91 1.10 9.28
N ALA A 49 -6.05 2.27 9.95
CA ALA A 49 -6.02 3.56 9.28
C ALA A 49 -4.67 3.80 8.58
N ALA A 50 -3.57 3.52 9.27
CA ALA A 50 -2.23 3.57 8.70
C ALA A 50 -2.07 2.60 7.51
N GLN A 51 -2.53 1.36 7.65
CA GLN A 51 -2.46 0.37 6.57
C GLN A 51 -3.25 0.83 5.32
N LYS A 52 -4.45 1.39 5.50
CA LYS A 52 -5.27 1.91 4.39
C LYS A 52 -4.58 3.09 3.68
N MET A 53 -3.97 4.00 4.46
CA MET A 53 -3.20 5.11 3.91
C MET A 53 -1.97 4.62 3.14
N ILE A 54 -1.20 3.67 3.68
CA ILE A 54 0.01 3.13 3.02
C ILE A 54 -0.36 2.41 1.71
N THR A 55 -1.34 1.50 1.77
CA THR A 55 -1.71 0.64 0.63
C THR A 55 -2.26 1.43 -0.57
N SER A 56 -3.02 2.49 -0.33
CA SER A 56 -3.50 3.38 -1.41
C SER A 56 -2.37 4.12 -2.15
N HIS A 57 -1.25 4.40 -1.47
CA HIS A 57 -0.11 5.14 -2.01
C HIS A 57 0.97 4.27 -2.67
N LEU A 58 0.87 2.94 -2.61
CA LEU A 58 1.88 2.03 -3.18
C LEU A 58 2.12 2.25 -4.68
N ARG A 59 1.09 2.65 -5.43
CA ARG A 59 1.20 2.95 -6.87
C ARG A 59 2.12 4.15 -7.12
N LEU A 60 2.04 5.17 -6.28
CA LEU A 60 2.89 6.37 -6.36
C LEU A 60 4.34 6.01 -6.04
N VAL A 61 4.57 5.24 -4.98
CA VAL A 61 5.90 4.76 -4.58
C VAL A 61 6.53 3.95 -5.72
N ALA A 62 5.80 3.01 -6.30
CA ALA A 62 6.27 2.22 -7.43
C ALA A 62 6.61 3.11 -8.64
N LYS A 63 5.78 4.11 -8.95
CA LYS A 63 6.03 5.08 -10.03
C LYS A 63 7.34 5.85 -9.80
N ILE A 64 7.54 6.37 -8.59
CA ILE A 64 8.75 7.12 -8.23
C ILE A 64 9.99 6.20 -8.32
N ALA A 65 9.92 5.00 -7.72
CA ALA A 65 11.02 4.04 -7.73
C ALA A 65 11.41 3.60 -9.16
N MET A 66 10.43 3.40 -10.05
CA MET A 66 10.70 3.11 -11.46
C MET A 66 11.39 4.27 -12.18
N GLY A 67 11.20 5.52 -11.74
CA GLY A 67 11.89 6.69 -12.29
C GLY A 67 13.37 6.79 -11.94
N TYR A 68 13.86 6.02 -10.97
CA TYR A 68 15.28 5.87 -10.65
C TYR A 68 15.93 4.69 -11.39
N ARG A 69 15.16 3.93 -12.17
CA ARG A 69 15.65 2.78 -12.96
C ARG A 69 16.18 3.28 -14.31
N GLY A 70 17.34 3.95 -14.28
CA GLY A 70 18.05 4.46 -15.47
C GLY A 70 17.37 5.65 -16.12
#